data_AF-A0A369Q686-F1
#
_entry.id   AF-A0A369Q686-F1
#
_cell.length_a   1.000
_cell.length_b   1.000
_cell.length_c   1.000
_cell.angle_alpha   90.00
_cell.angle_beta   90.00
_cell.angle_gamma   90.00
#
_symmetry.space_group_name_H-M   'P 1'
#
loop_
_entity.id
_entity.type
_entity.pdbx_description
1 polymer ?
#
loop_
_entity_poly.entity_id
_entity_poly.type
_entity_poly.pdbx_seq_one_letter_code
_entity_poly.pdbx_strand_id
1 'polypeptide(L)'
;MITLSKLRLYDWYAFHLEMRQYTRQNLLKKGRMLSRTYLVYFIFEGDPHSPDFSPRYIGCTGSFYGRMVKHRRKITPQTKVYIKEFATKAEALRYEKRSIKAWQPALNIKYNTWWQYDLIG
;
A
#
# COMPACT_ATOMS: atom_id res chain seq x y z
N MET A 1 -21.49 18.68 9.16
CA MET A 1 -21.61 17.48 8.29
C MET A 1 -20.24 17.18 7.70
N ILE A 2 -19.64 16.04 8.05
CA ILE A 2 -18.34 15.63 7.49
C ILE A 2 -18.62 14.96 6.15
N THR A 3 -18.07 15.49 5.06
CA THR A 3 -18.23 14.89 3.73
C THR A 3 -17.29 13.68 3.58
N LEU A 4 -17.65 12.72 2.71
CA LEU A 4 -16.78 11.58 2.36
C LEU A 4 -15.39 12.02 1.90
N SER A 5 -15.30 13.16 1.21
CA SER A 5 -14.03 13.77 0.81
C SER A 5 -13.18 14.25 1.99
N LYS A 6 -13.80 14.82 3.03
CA LYS A 6 -13.11 15.21 4.27
C LYS A 6 -12.65 13.99 5.08
N LEU A 7 -13.47 12.94 5.18
CA LEU A 7 -13.08 11.67 5.80
C LEU A 7 -11.84 11.07 5.13
N ARG A 8 -11.82 10.98 3.79
CA ARG A 8 -10.65 10.50 3.03
C ARG A 8 -9.40 11.37 3.24
N LEU A 9 -9.55 12.68 3.39
CA LEU A 9 -8.45 13.62 3.68
C LEU A 9 -7.89 13.43 5.10
N TYR A 10 -8.75 13.22 6.11
CA TYR A 10 -8.30 12.90 7.47
C TYR A 10 -7.65 11.52 7.53
N ASP A 11 -8.22 10.54 6.82
CA ASP A 11 -7.64 9.21 6.66
C ASP A 11 -6.28 9.29 5.95
N TRP A 12 -6.13 10.17 4.96
CA TRP A 12 -4.86 10.43 4.27
C TRP A 12 -3.81 11.06 5.17
N TYR A 13 -4.16 12.05 5.98
CA TYR A 13 -3.22 12.69 6.90
C TYR A 13 -2.75 11.72 8.00
N ALA A 14 -3.68 10.99 8.61
CA ALA A 14 -3.34 9.95 9.60
C ALA A 14 -2.49 8.83 8.98
N PHE A 15 -2.84 8.40 7.76
CA PHE A 15 -2.05 7.45 6.98
C PHE A 15 -0.63 7.96 6.74
N HIS A 16 -0.48 9.23 6.36
CA HIS A 16 0.83 9.80 6.06
C HIS A 16 1.74 9.86 7.30
N LEU A 17 1.18 10.11 8.49
CA LEU A 17 1.93 10.11 9.75
C LEU A 17 2.38 8.70 10.16
N GLU A 18 1.57 7.68 9.88
CA GLU A 18 1.88 6.30 10.24
C GLU A 18 2.87 5.64 9.26
N MET A 19 2.88 6.10 8.00
CA MET A 19 3.58 5.43 6.91
C MET A 19 4.95 6.02 6.63
N ARG A 20 5.92 5.15 6.35
CA ARG A 20 7.22 5.60 5.81
C ARG A 20 7.12 5.72 4.30
N GLN A 21 7.35 6.92 3.76
CA GLN A 21 7.36 7.17 2.33
C GLN A 21 8.74 6.90 1.71
N TYR A 22 8.72 6.23 0.56
CA TYR A 22 9.90 6.04 -0.27
C TYR A 22 9.54 6.22 -1.76
N THR A 23 10.57 6.41 -2.58
CA THR A 23 10.46 6.18 -4.02
C THR A 23 10.89 4.75 -4.34
N ARG A 24 10.46 4.21 -5.48
CA ARG A 24 10.94 2.90 -5.95
C ARG A 24 12.47 2.86 -6.02
N GLN A 25 13.12 3.94 -6.47
CA GLN A 25 14.58 4.01 -6.53
C GLN A 25 15.24 3.93 -5.14
N ASN A 26 14.68 4.62 -4.15
CA ASN A 26 15.15 4.55 -2.76
C ASN A 26 15.01 3.12 -2.21
N LEU A 27 13.92 2.43 -2.55
CA LEU A 27 13.65 1.07 -2.10
C LEU A 27 14.55 0.03 -2.73
N LEU A 28 14.94 0.20 -3.99
CA LEU A 28 15.93 -0.68 -4.63
C LEU A 28 17.30 -0.56 -3.96
N LYS A 29 17.68 0.65 -3.52
CA LYS A 29 18.92 0.88 -2.77
C LYS A 29 18.84 0.33 -1.34
N LYS A 30 17.70 0.51 -0.66
CA LYS A 30 17.49 0.08 0.74
C LYS A 30 16.99 -1.36 0.91
N GLY A 31 16.68 -2.07 -0.18
CA GLY A 31 15.96 -3.35 -0.15
C GLY A 31 16.63 -4.47 0.64
N ARG A 32 17.95 -4.37 0.89
CA ARG A 32 18.69 -5.31 1.77
C ARG A 32 18.43 -5.08 3.27
N MET A 33 18.13 -3.85 3.68
CA MET A 33 17.92 -3.47 5.09
C MET A 33 16.52 -3.86 5.62
N LEU A 34 15.58 -4.14 4.72
CA LEU A 34 14.18 -4.49 5.04
C LEU A 34 13.93 -6.02 5.03
N SER A 35 14.98 -6.82 5.25
CA SER A 35 14.97 -8.27 5.01
C SER A 35 14.44 -9.12 6.18
N ARG A 36 14.00 -8.50 7.29
CA ARG A 36 13.56 -9.21 8.51
C ARG A 36 12.18 -8.79 9.04
N THR A 37 11.43 -8.01 8.28
CA THR A 37 10.09 -7.55 8.67
C THR A 37 9.06 -7.90 7.60
N TYR A 38 7.81 -8.07 8.02
CA TYR A 38 6.69 -8.19 7.09
C TYR A 38 6.19 -6.80 6.76
N LEU A 39 6.10 -6.49 5.48
CA LEU A 39 5.81 -5.15 5.01
C LEU A 39 4.50 -5.14 4.25
N VAL A 40 3.63 -4.19 4.58
CA VAL A 40 2.53 -3.80 3.69
C VAL A 40 2.95 -2.52 2.99
N TYR A 41 2.86 -2.53 1.66
CA TYR A 41 3.18 -1.39 0.82
C TYR A 41 2.01 -0.94 -0.01
N PHE A 42 1.95 0.37 -0.20
CA PHE A 42 0.94 1.07 -0.97
C PHE A 42 1.65 1.80 -2.10
N ILE A 43 1.18 1.60 -3.32
CA ILE A 43 1.68 2.26 -4.51
C ILE A 43 0.68 3.36 -4.87
N PHE A 44 1.13 4.60 -4.81
CA PHE A 44 0.36 5.76 -5.22
C PHE A 44 0.94 6.36 -6.49
N GLU A 45 0.06 6.79 -7.38
CA GLU A 45 0.41 7.54 -8.60
C GLU A 45 -0.44 8.81 -8.66
N GLY A 46 0.14 9.89 -9.18
CA GLY A 46 -0.52 11.20 -9.27
C GLY A 46 -0.16 12.15 -8.13
N ASP A 47 -0.95 13.23 -8.03
CA ASP A 47 -0.75 14.34 -7.09
C ASP A 47 -1.46 14.07 -5.75
N PRO A 48 -0.76 14.07 -4.60
CA PRO A 48 -1.37 13.93 -3.27
C PRO A 48 -2.37 15.03 -2.89
N HIS A 49 -2.36 16.17 -3.58
CA HIS A 49 -3.35 17.24 -3.36
C HIS A 49 -4.60 17.08 -4.23
N SER A 50 -4.62 16.09 -5.13
CA SER A 50 -5.80 15.77 -5.93
C SER A 50 -6.86 15.04 -5.08
N PRO A 51 -8.16 15.37 -5.23
CA PRO A 51 -9.25 14.63 -4.59
C PRO A 51 -9.32 13.15 -5.02
N ASP A 52 -8.72 12.80 -6.15
CA ASP A 52 -8.67 11.44 -6.69
C ASP A 52 -7.43 10.65 -6.24
N PHE A 53 -6.64 11.22 -5.33
CA PHE A 53 -5.42 10.58 -4.86
C PHE A 53 -5.73 9.35 -4.01
N SER A 54 -5.50 8.18 -4.59
CA SER A 54 -5.76 6.89 -3.96
C SER A 54 -4.66 5.88 -4.31
N PRO A 55 -4.46 4.82 -3.50
CA PRO A 55 -3.50 3.80 -3.84
C PRO A 55 -3.99 3.07 -5.10
N ARG A 56 -3.10 2.89 -6.06
CA ARG A 56 -3.35 2.09 -7.27
C ARG A 56 -3.18 0.61 -6.99
N TYR A 57 -2.32 0.28 -6.04
CA TYR A 57 -2.05 -1.10 -5.60
C TYR A 57 -1.64 -1.15 -4.13
N ILE A 58 -2.05 -2.21 -3.44
CA ILE A 58 -1.64 -2.54 -2.07
C ILE A 58 -1.13 -3.97 -2.05
N GLY A 59 -0.02 -4.22 -1.36
CA GLY A 59 0.56 -5.57 -1.28
C GLY A 59 1.30 -5.84 0.02
N CYS A 60 1.37 -7.11 0.41
CA CYS A 60 2.17 -7.59 1.53
C CYS A 60 3.40 -8.39 1.04
N THR A 61 4.55 -8.26 1.72
CA THR A 61 5.74 -9.06 1.42
C THR A 61 6.73 -9.14 2.58
N GLY A 62 7.44 -10.27 2.70
CA GLY A 62 8.65 -10.39 3.53
C GLY A 62 9.95 -10.28 2.74
N SER A 63 9.89 -10.00 1.42
CA SER A 63 11.06 -9.78 0.56
C SER A 63 10.79 -8.62 -0.39
N PHE A 64 11.08 -7.42 0.10
CA PHE A 64 10.66 -6.19 -0.55
C PHE A 64 11.35 -5.92 -1.89
N TYR A 65 12.65 -6.24 -1.97
CA TYR A 65 13.47 -6.02 -3.16
C TYR A 65 12.90 -6.74 -4.39
N GLY A 66 12.60 -8.04 -4.27
CA GLY A 66 12.07 -8.83 -5.38
C GLY A 66 10.72 -8.32 -5.90
N ARG A 67 9.87 -7.81 -4.99
CA ARG A 67 8.59 -7.19 -5.37
C ARG A 67 8.79 -5.90 -6.17
N MET A 68 9.73 -5.03 -5.75
CA MET A 68 10.03 -3.78 -6.47
C MET A 68 10.67 -4.01 -7.84
N VAL A 69 11.44 -5.09 -8.00
CA VAL A 69 11.96 -5.52 -9.31
C VAL A 69 10.81 -6.01 -10.21
N LYS A 70 9.92 -6.86 -9.69
CA LYS A 70 8.77 -7.39 -10.46
C LYS A 70 7.82 -6.28 -10.93
N HIS A 71 7.62 -5.25 -10.11
CA HIS A 71 6.76 -4.12 -10.47
C HIS A 71 7.40 -3.14 -11.45
N ARG A 72 8.65 -3.34 -11.92
CA ARG A 72 9.34 -2.42 -12.85
C ARG A 72 8.52 -2.00 -14.07
N ARG A 73 7.72 -2.90 -14.64
CA ARG A 73 6.89 -2.63 -15.82
C ARG A 73 5.56 -1.95 -15.48
N LYS A 74 5.20 -1.90 -14.20
CA LYS A 74 3.93 -1.39 -13.69
C LYS A 74 4.05 -0.03 -13.01
N ILE A 75 5.24 0.34 -12.54
CA ILE A 75 5.47 1.58 -11.80
C ILE A 75 6.76 2.28 -12.23
N THR A 76 6.70 3.61 -12.26
CA THR A 76 7.84 4.47 -12.61
C THR A 76 8.86 4.53 -11.46
N PRO A 77 10.12 4.96 -11.72
CA PRO A 77 11.11 5.17 -10.67
C PRO A 77 10.67 6.19 -9.60
N GLN A 78 9.88 7.19 -9.98
CA GLN A 78 9.40 8.30 -9.13
C GLN A 78 8.10 7.96 -8.39
N THR A 79 7.48 6.82 -8.69
CA THR A 79 6.26 6.36 -8.01
C THR A 79 6.47 6.32 -6.50
N LYS A 80 5.53 6.95 -5.77
CA LYS A 80 5.54 7.02 -4.31
C LYS A 80 5.06 5.70 -3.75
N VAL A 81 5.85 5.12 -2.86
CA VAL A 81 5.57 3.87 -2.18
C VAL A 81 5.57 4.13 -0.68
N TYR A 82 4.45 3.86 -0.04
CA TYR A 82 4.29 4.00 1.40
C TYR A 82 4.35 2.62 2.04
N ILE A 83 5.06 2.50 3.15
CA ILE A 83 5.32 1.22 3.80
C ILE A 83 4.98 1.29 5.28
N LYS A 84 4.35 0.21 5.76
CA LYS A 84 4.18 -0.11 7.17
C LYS A 84 4.81 -1.47 7.48
N GLU A 85 5.54 -1.52 8.59
CA GLU A 85 6.23 -2.73 9.04
C GLU A 85 5.41 -3.44 10.11
N PHE A 86 5.48 -4.76 10.11
CA PHE A 86 4.79 -5.66 11.03
C PHE A 86 5.76 -6.71 11.54
N ALA A 87 5.58 -7.08 12.81
CA ALA A 87 6.36 -8.14 13.46
C ALA A 87 5.97 -9.52 12.92
N THR A 88 4.68 -9.74 12.62
CA THR A 88 4.18 -11.03 12.14
C THR A 88 3.54 -10.96 10.76
N LYS A 89 3.61 -12.09 10.03
CA LYS A 89 2.95 -12.25 8.72
C LYS A 89 1.43 -12.10 8.83
N ALA A 90 0.84 -12.63 9.90
CA ALA A 90 -0.59 -12.64 10.10
C ALA A 90 -1.16 -11.23 10.24
N GLU A 91 -0.48 -10.37 11.02
CA GLU A 91 -0.85 -8.95 11.17
C GLU A 91 -0.73 -8.21 9.85
N ALA A 92 0.38 -8.40 9.12
CA ALA A 92 0.60 -7.77 7.82
C ALA A 92 -0.49 -8.15 6.81
N LEU A 93 -0.84 -9.44 6.71
CA LEU A 93 -1.91 -9.91 5.82
C LEU A 93 -3.28 -9.37 6.23
N ARG A 94 -3.60 -9.35 7.53
CA ARG A 94 -4.87 -8.79 8.02
C ARG A 94 -4.99 -7.31 7.69
N TYR A 95 -3.89 -6.57 7.85
CA TYR A 95 -3.82 -5.15 7.52
C TYR A 95 -3.94 -4.89 6.01
N GLU A 96 -3.22 -5.65 5.18
CA GLU A 96 -3.33 -5.60 3.71
C GLU A 96 -4.78 -5.78 3.26
N LYS A 97 -5.45 -6.84 3.73
CA LYS A 97 -6.85 -7.12 3.36
C LYS A 97 -7.81 -5.99 3.77
N ARG A 98 -7.70 -5.48 5.01
CA ARG A 98 -8.51 -4.34 5.48
C ARG A 98 -8.28 -3.11 4.61
N SER A 99 -7.03 -2.84 4.25
CA SER A 99 -6.66 -1.68 3.44
C SER A 99 -7.18 -1.80 2.00
N ILE A 100 -7.10 -2.98 1.39
CA ILE A 100 -7.69 -3.22 0.06
C ILE A 100 -9.20 -3.01 0.10
N LYS A 101 -9.90 -3.49 1.14
CA LYS A 101 -11.34 -3.28 1.29
C LYS A 101 -11.71 -1.80 1.44
N ALA A 102 -10.93 -1.04 2.21
CA ALA A 102 -11.19 0.38 2.45
C ALA A 102 -10.94 1.26 1.22
N TRP A 103 -9.86 0.99 0.48
CA TRP A 103 -9.41 1.86 -0.62
C TRP A 103 -9.79 1.38 -2.03
N GLN A 104 -10.16 0.10 -2.17
CA GLN A 104 -10.52 -0.54 -3.44
C GLN A 104 -9.56 -0.22 -4.61
N PRO A 105 -8.24 -0.44 -4.43
CA PRO A 105 -7.23 -0.08 -5.42
C PRO A 105 -7.45 -0.78 -6.76
N ALA A 106 -7.38 -0.02 -7.86
CA ALA A 106 -7.70 -0.50 -9.20
C ALA A 106 -6.89 -1.73 -9.68
N LEU A 107 -5.66 -1.89 -9.20
CA LEU A 107 -4.76 -2.99 -9.62
C LEU A 107 -4.83 -4.23 -8.70
N ASN A 108 -5.65 -4.23 -7.65
CA ASN A 108 -5.91 -5.41 -6.81
C ASN A 108 -7.15 -6.19 -7.27
N ILE A 109 -7.34 -6.33 -8.59
CA ILE A 109 -8.52 -6.93 -9.23
C ILE A 109 -8.92 -8.28 -8.62
N LYS A 110 -7.93 -9.11 -8.22
CA LYS A 110 -8.18 -10.43 -7.64
C LYS A 110 -8.91 -10.41 -6.29
N TYR A 111 -8.86 -9.28 -5.56
CA TYR A 111 -9.46 -9.08 -4.23
C TYR A 111 -10.72 -8.20 -4.23
N ASN A 112 -11.21 -7.81 -5.41
CA ASN A 112 -12.43 -7.01 -5.57
C ASN A 112 -13.70 -7.87 -5.79
N THR A 113 -13.61 -9.20 -5.65
CA THR A 113 -14.74 -10.10 -5.79
C THR A 113 -15.40 -10.40 -4.43
N TRP A 114 -16.74 -10.31 -4.41
CA TRP A 114 -17.53 -10.30 -3.17
C TRP A 114 -17.40 -11.56 -2.31
N TRP A 115 -17.18 -12.74 -2.91
CA TRP A 115 -17.00 -14.00 -2.18
C TRP A 115 -15.65 -14.15 -1.48
N GLN A 116 -14.66 -13.29 -1.76
CA GLN A 116 -13.39 -13.32 -1.04
C GLN A 116 -13.43 -12.53 0.29
N TYR A 117 -14.53 -11.83 0.57
CA TYR A 117 -14.75 -11.19 1.86
C TYR A 117 -14.98 -12.20 3.00
N ASP A 118 -15.36 -13.45 2.69
CA ASP A 118 -15.60 -14.51 3.68
C ASP A 118 -14.32 -15.14 4.23
N LEU A 119 -13.15 -14.95 3.58
CA LEU A 119 -11.85 -15.41 4.07
C LEU A 119 -11.24 -14.47 5.14
N ILE A 120 -12.08 -13.69 5.79
CA ILE A 120 -11.76 -12.72 6.87
C ILE A 120 -12.67 -12.94 8.09
N GLY A 121 -13.46 -14.03 8.12
CA GLY A 121 -14.05 -14.58 9.35
C GLY A 121 -13.00 -15.35 10.14
#